data_AF-A0A8T1HNI1-F1
#
_entry.id   AF-A0A8T1HNI1-F1
#
_cell.length_a   1.000
_cell.length_b   1.000
_cell.length_c   1.000
_cell.angle_alpha   90.00
_cell.angle_beta   90.00
_cell.angle_gamma   90.00
#
_symmetry.space_group_name_H-M   'P 1'
#
loop_
_entity.id
_entity.type
_entity.pdbx_description
1 polymer ?
#
loop_
_entity_poly.entity_id
_entity_poly.type
_entity_poly.pdbx_seq_one_letter_code
_entity_poly.pdbx_strand_id
1 'polypeptide(L)'
;MPNIGYGSNKKTRHLLPNGFLKFVVNNVAELEVLLMHNRKYCAEIAHNVSGRKRREIIERAEQLNVRVTNPNARVRAEENE
;
A
#
# COMPACT_ATOMS: atom_id res chain seq x y z
N MET A 1 27.19 -18.26 4.80
CA MET A 1 27.30 -16.89 4.26
C MET A 1 26.25 -16.68 3.17
N PRO A 2 25.55 -15.53 3.12
CA PRO A 2 24.70 -15.18 1.99
C PRO A 2 25.54 -15.05 0.71
N ASN A 3 25.01 -15.52 -0.41
CA ASN A 3 25.65 -15.49 -1.73
C ASN A 3 24.65 -15.00 -2.80
N ILE A 4 25.16 -14.65 -3.99
CA ILE A 4 24.33 -14.18 -5.10
C ILE A 4 23.33 -15.23 -5.60
N GLY A 5 23.61 -16.52 -5.39
CA GLY A 5 22.74 -17.64 -5.77
C GLY A 5 21.44 -17.74 -4.98
N TYR A 6 21.37 -17.16 -3.77
CA TYR A 6 20.12 -17.05 -3.01
C TYR A 6 19.21 -15.90 -3.50
N GLY A 7 19.63 -15.14 -4.51
CA GLY A 7 18.84 -14.06 -5.09
C GLY A 7 17.54 -14.58 -5.73
N SER A 8 16.42 -13.98 -5.35
CA SER A 8 15.13 -14.26 -5.98
C SER A 8 15.08 -13.78 -7.43
N ASN A 9 14.23 -14.40 -8.24
CA ASN A 9 14.05 -14.05 -9.66
C ASN A 9 13.75 -12.55 -9.81
N LYS A 10 14.40 -11.89 -10.78
CA LYS A 10 14.23 -10.45 -11.05
C LYS A 10 12.76 -10.03 -11.22
N LYS A 11 11.92 -10.90 -11.79
CA LYS A 11 10.48 -10.62 -12.01
C LYS A 11 9.65 -10.65 -10.73
N THR A 12 10.04 -11.49 -9.75
CA THR A 12 9.29 -11.69 -8.50
C THR A 12 9.91 -10.96 -7.32
N ARG A 13 11.05 -10.32 -7.52
CA ARG A 13 11.71 -9.51 -6.49
C ARG A 13 10.78 -8.39 -6.03
N HIS A 14 10.60 -8.26 -4.72
CA HIS A 14 9.70 -7.28 -4.07
C HIS A 14 8.20 -7.49 -4.28
N LEU A 15 7.80 -8.60 -4.91
CA LEU A 15 6.39 -8.98 -5.04
C LEU A 15 5.87 -9.48 -3.70
N LEU A 16 4.68 -9.02 -3.32
CA LEU A 16 3.98 -9.52 -2.14
C LEU A 16 3.25 -10.83 -2.48
N PRO A 17 2.91 -11.65 -1.47
CA PRO A 17 2.14 -12.89 -1.68
C PRO A 17 0.78 -12.69 -2.35
N ASN A 18 0.28 -11.45 -2.36
CA ASN A 18 -0.96 -11.08 -3.01
C ASN A 18 -0.84 -10.85 -4.53
N GLY A 19 0.36 -10.97 -5.10
CA GLY A 19 0.61 -10.75 -6.53
C GLY A 19 0.95 -9.30 -6.91
N PHE A 20 0.98 -8.37 -5.95
CA PHE A 20 1.23 -6.95 -6.19
C PHE A 20 2.61 -6.53 -5.70
N LEU A 21 3.13 -5.44 -6.26
CA LEU A 21 4.27 -4.72 -5.72
C LEU A 21 3.78 -3.68 -4.71
N LYS A 22 4.46 -3.58 -3.57
CA LYS A 22 4.15 -2.55 -2.58
C LYS A 22 4.58 -1.17 -3.05
N PHE A 23 3.71 -0.19 -2.87
CA PHE A 23 4.03 1.23 -2.95
C PHE A 23 3.57 1.91 -1.66
N VAL A 24 4.50 2.61 -0.98
CA VAL A 24 4.17 3.31 0.28
C VAL A 24 3.62 4.69 -0.06
N VAL A 25 2.44 5.03 0.48
CA VAL A 25 1.76 6.31 0.25
C VAL A 25 1.67 7.14 1.54
N ASN A 26 1.93 8.44 1.43
CA ASN A 26 1.86 9.39 2.55
C ASN A 26 0.65 10.33 2.46
N ASN A 27 0.11 10.53 1.27
CA ASN A 27 -0.99 11.45 0.99
C ASN A 27 -1.85 10.97 -0.19
N VAL A 28 -2.93 11.71 -0.45
CA VAL A 28 -3.91 11.40 -1.49
C VAL A 28 -3.33 11.59 -2.90
N ALA A 29 -2.43 12.56 -3.10
CA ALA A 29 -1.82 12.82 -4.41
C ALA A 29 -0.91 11.67 -4.86
N GLU A 30 -0.22 11.00 -3.92
CA GLU A 30 0.61 9.83 -4.21
C GLU A 30 -0.20 8.61 -4.69
N LEU A 31 -1.51 8.55 -4.40
CA LEU A 31 -2.40 7.51 -4.94
C LEU A 31 -2.68 7.71 -6.43
N GLU A 32 -2.62 8.95 -6.93
CA GLU A 32 -2.94 9.23 -8.34
C GLU A 32 -1.89 8.63 -9.28
N VAL A 33 -0.65 8.51 -8.82
CA VAL A 33 0.42 7.80 -9.55
C VAL A 33 0.07 6.32 -9.77
N LEU A 34 -0.78 5.75 -8.91
CA LEU A 34 -1.22 4.36 -9.00
C LEU A 34 -2.45 4.16 -9.90
N LEU A 35 -3.05 5.23 -10.43
CA LEU A 35 -4.24 5.16 -11.28
C LEU A 35 -4.03 4.21 -12.49
N MET A 36 -2.90 4.34 -13.18
CA MET A 36 -2.56 3.49 -14.32
C MET A 36 -1.99 2.12 -13.94
N HIS A 37 -1.61 1.93 -12.67
CA HIS A 37 -0.88 0.74 -12.22
C HIS A 37 -1.59 -0.07 -11.13
N ASN A 38 -2.90 0.13 -10.99
CA ASN A 38 -3.75 -0.53 -10.00
C ASN A 38 -3.73 -2.08 -10.03
N ARG A 39 -3.40 -2.69 -11.18
CA ARG A 39 -3.23 -4.16 -11.32
C ARG A 39 -1.86 -4.68 -10.92
N LYS A 40 -0.85 -3.82 -10.82
CA LYS A 40 0.54 -4.21 -10.55
C LYS A 40 0.99 -3.78 -9.16
N TYR A 41 0.46 -2.69 -8.63
CA TYR A 41 0.85 -2.15 -7.33
C TYR A 41 -0.33 -2.12 -6.35
N CYS A 42 0.01 -2.31 -5.08
CA CYS A 42 -0.87 -2.08 -3.95
C CYS A 42 -0.32 -0.93 -3.10
N ALA A 43 -1.20 -0.12 -2.53
CA ALA A 43 -0.82 0.97 -1.64
C ALA A 43 -0.65 0.46 -0.20
N GLU A 44 0.43 0.87 0.47
CA GLU A 44 0.60 0.72 1.91
C GLU A 44 0.67 2.12 2.53
N ILE A 45 -0.24 2.42 3.46
CA ILE A 45 -0.26 3.74 4.08
C ILE A 45 0.89 3.85 5.07
N ALA A 46 1.69 4.90 4.93
CA ALA A 46 2.84 5.14 5.78
C ALA A 46 2.47 5.26 7.27
N HIS A 47 3.44 4.95 8.14
CA HIS A 47 3.24 4.95 9.60
C HIS A 47 3.03 6.36 10.19
N ASN A 48 3.54 7.41 9.54
CA ASN A 48 3.40 8.80 9.99
C ASN A 48 2.00 9.39 9.74
N VAL A 49 1.15 8.74 8.93
CA VAL A 49 -0.18 9.27 8.58
C VAL A 49 -1.17 9.09 9.74
N SER A 50 -1.88 10.17 10.10
CA SER A 50 -2.91 10.19 11.15
C SER A 50 -4.22 9.52 10.69
N GLY A 51 -5.07 9.12 11.65
CA GLY A 51 -6.34 8.41 11.38
C GLY A 51 -7.26 9.14 10.40
N ARG A 52 -7.46 10.45 10.59
CA ARG A 52 -8.23 11.30 9.68
C ARG A 52 -7.74 11.24 8.23
N LYS A 53 -6.44 11.44 7.99
CA LYS A 53 -5.87 11.37 6.62
C LYS A 53 -5.91 9.95 6.05
N ARG A 54 -5.87 8.92 6.90
CA ARG A 54 -6.03 7.53 6.47
C ARG A 54 -7.42 7.27 5.89
N ARG A 55 -8.49 7.80 6.50
CA ARG A 55 -9.85 7.71 5.94
C ARG A 55 -9.91 8.31 4.54
N GLU A 56 -9.36 9.52 4.35
CA GLU A 56 -9.31 10.19 3.03
C GLU A 56 -8.55 9.36 1.98
N ILE A 57 -7.41 8.75 2.39
CA ILE A 57 -6.62 7.88 1.52
C ILE A 57 -7.38 6.61 1.15
N ILE A 58 -8.08 5.99 2.09
CA ILE A 58 -8.86 4.76 1.86
C ILE A 58 -10.01 5.03 0.89
N GLU A 59 -10.78 6.10 1.13
CA GLU A 59 -11.89 6.50 0.26
C GLU A 59 -11.41 6.79 -1.16
N ARG A 60 -10.28 7.51 -1.31
CA ARG A 60 -9.70 7.75 -2.64
C ARG A 60 -9.18 6.47 -3.28
N ALA A 61 -8.57 5.57 -2.51
CA ALA A 61 -8.05 4.31 -3.03
C ALA A 61 -9.18 3.41 -3.57
N GLU A 62 -10.35 3.40 -2.93
CA GLU A 62 -11.54 2.70 -3.41
C GLU A 62 -12.03 3.26 -4.76
N GLN A 63 -12.11 4.59 -4.90
CA GLN A 63 -12.47 5.23 -6.18
C GLN A 63 -11.51 4.85 -7.32
N LEU A 64 -10.23 4.70 -7.01
CA LEU A 64 -9.18 4.36 -7.98
C LEU A 64 -9.04 2.84 -8.21
N ASN A 65 -9.82 2.02 -7.51
CA ASN A 65 -9.68 0.55 -7.46
C ASN A 65 -8.25 0.09 -7.09
N VAL A 66 -7.59 0.84 -6.20
CA VAL A 66 -6.25 0.52 -5.69
C VAL A 66 -6.40 -0.25 -4.39
N ARG A 67 -5.80 -1.44 -4.33
CA ARG A 67 -5.84 -2.26 -3.13
C ARG A 67 -4.90 -1.71 -2.06
N VAL A 68 -5.43 -1.42 -0.87
CA VAL A 68 -4.67 -1.00 0.31
C VAL A 68 -4.31 -2.21 1.18
N THR A 69 -3.06 -2.32 1.64
CA THR A 69 -2.59 -3.47 2.46
C THR A 69 -2.95 -3.35 3.94
N ASN A 70 -3.10 -2.13 4.45
CA ASN A 70 -3.34 -1.83 5.88
C ASN A 70 -4.57 -0.90 6.11
N PRO A 71 -5.76 -1.21 5.57
CA PRO A 71 -6.92 -0.30 5.61
C PRO A 71 -7.42 -0.01 7.03
N ASN A 72 -7.34 -0.97 7.96
CA ASN A 72 -7.90 -0.81 9.32
C ASN A 72 -6.93 -0.16 10.31
N ALA A 73 -5.73 0.23 9.89
CA ALA A 73 -4.69 0.70 10.80
C ALA A 73 -5.02 2.09 11.37
N ARG A 74 -5.08 2.22 12.71
CA ARG A 74 -5.45 3.45 13.46
C ARG A 74 -6.87 3.97 13.26
N VAL A 75 -7.68 3.40 12.36
CA VAL A 75 -9.10 3.76 12.21
C VAL A 75 -9.93 3.13 13.35
N ARG A 76 -9.60 1.90 13.76
CA ARG A 76 -10.29 1.19 14.86
C ARG A 76 -10.05 1.76 16.25
N ALA A 77 -8.99 2.55 16.44
CA ALA A 77 -8.71 3.16 17.73
C ALA A 77 -9.67 4.32 18.04
N GLU A 78 -10.23 4.98 17.01
CA GLU A 78 -11.18 6.08 17.16
C GLU A 78 -12.64 5.61 17.33
N GLU A 79 -13.00 4.36 16.99
CA GLU A 79 -14.37 3.83 17.21
C GLU A 79 -14.56 3.16 18.58
N ASN A 80 -13.47 2.84 19.28
CA ASN A 80 -13.48 2.12 20.56
C ASN A 80 -13.12 3.03 21.76
N GLU A 81 -13.12 4.35 21.57
CA GLU A 81 -13.03 5.40 22.60
C GLU A 81 -14.26 6.31 22.47
#